data_AF-A0A937MT23-F1
#
_entry.id   AF-A0A937MT23-F1
#
_cell.length_a   1.000
_cell.length_b   1.000
_cell.length_c   1.000
_cell.angle_alpha   90.00
_cell.angle_beta   90.00
_cell.angle_gamma   90.00
#
_symmetry.space_group_name_H-M   'P 1'
#
loop_
_entity.id
_entity.type
_entity.pdbx_description
1 polymer ?
#
loop_
_entity_poly.entity_id
_entity_poly.type
_entity_poly.pdbx_seq_one_letter_code
_entity_poly.pdbx_strand_id
1 'polypeptide(L)'
;MMLTLFILGLCGGFLSGLLGVGGAVIMIPLMLTVPPLVGAGVLTMKEVAGLSMVQVLVSSISGMIIHKKNNFVNGKVLLSIGIPMGICALSGAYFSQYFENRTLLIVFGFLVLIAFIMLLLKKEQNELPGEPVEEFKFRLIPSLLIGAFVGFMSGSVGAGGGFILIPLMVTVLKVPMKVTVGTSLGIVFLGALTGSIGKILSMQVGLVMMVPLILGSIPAAQLGAKCSKRLKPTTIRYLLLVIVFASAAKVWWQILAGR
;
A
#
# COMPACT_ATOMS: atom_id res chain seq x y z
N MET A 1 -6.68 -22.20 -7.30
CA MET A 1 -6.71 -21.08 -6.34
C MET A 1 -5.41 -20.91 -5.56
N MET A 2 -4.96 -21.91 -4.77
CA MET A 2 -3.81 -21.74 -3.84
C MET A 2 -2.50 -21.37 -4.54
N LEU A 3 -2.14 -22.05 -5.64
CA LEU A 3 -0.94 -21.72 -6.42
C LEU A 3 -1.01 -20.30 -7.00
N THR A 4 -2.17 -19.90 -7.52
CA THR A 4 -2.42 -18.55 -8.04
C THR A 4 -2.18 -17.49 -6.96
N LEU A 5 -2.73 -17.71 -5.77
CA LEU A 5 -2.56 -16.81 -4.62
C LEU A 5 -1.11 -16.77 -4.13
N PHE A 6 -0.38 -17.88 -4.19
CA PHE A 6 1.04 -17.91 -3.84
C PHE A 6 1.88 -17.06 -4.82
N ILE A 7 1.64 -17.19 -6.12
CA ILE A 7 2.32 -16.39 -7.16
C ILE A 7 1.97 -14.90 -7.00
N LEU A 8 0.70 -14.58 -6.79
CA LEU A 8 0.28 -13.22 -6.50
C LEU A 8 0.96 -12.69 -5.23
N GLY A 9 1.08 -13.50 -4.19
CA GLY A 9 1.83 -13.17 -2.97
C GLY A 9 3.30 -12.85 -3.24
N LEU A 10 3.97 -13.64 -4.08
CA LEU A 10 5.34 -13.33 -4.51
C LEU A 10 5.42 -11.97 -5.22
N CYS A 11 4.54 -11.71 -6.19
CA CYS A 11 4.53 -10.43 -6.92
C CYS A 11 4.22 -9.25 -5.98
N GLY A 12 3.19 -9.38 -5.14
CA GLY A 12 2.73 -8.35 -4.21
C GLY A 12 3.75 -8.06 -3.13
N GLY A 13 4.35 -9.10 -2.56
CA GLY A 13 5.45 -8.99 -1.61
C GLY A 13 6.65 -8.28 -2.21
N PHE A 14 7.12 -8.73 -3.38
CA PHE A 14 8.27 -8.10 -4.06
C PHE A 14 8.04 -6.61 -4.32
N LEU A 15 6.88 -6.24 -4.87
CA LEU A 15 6.56 -4.84 -5.19
C LEU A 15 6.34 -4.00 -3.93
N SER A 16 5.76 -4.59 -2.88
CA SER A 16 5.63 -3.98 -1.55
C SER A 16 7.00 -3.60 -0.99
N GLY A 17 7.95 -4.54 -0.96
CA GLY A 17 9.31 -4.28 -0.49
C GLY A 17 10.10 -3.35 -1.40
N LEU A 18 9.91 -3.43 -2.71
CA LEU A 18 10.62 -2.61 -3.69
C LEU A 18 10.22 -1.13 -3.61
N LEU A 19 8.93 -0.85 -3.46
CA LEU A 19 8.36 0.48 -3.60
C LEU A 19 7.88 1.10 -2.29
N GLY A 20 7.75 0.32 -1.22
CA GLY A 20 7.22 0.78 0.06
C GLY A 20 5.71 1.01 0.09
N VAL A 21 5.01 0.49 -0.91
CA VAL A 21 3.59 0.77 -1.21
C VAL A 21 2.62 -0.14 -0.44
N GLY A 22 3.12 -1.25 0.12
CA GLY A 22 2.27 -2.30 0.68
C GLY A 22 1.73 -3.29 -0.35
N GLY A 23 2.05 -3.17 -1.65
CA GLY A 23 1.68 -4.15 -2.69
C GLY A 23 0.20 -4.16 -3.12
N ALA A 24 -0.70 -3.63 -2.29
CA ALA A 24 -2.14 -3.70 -2.53
C ALA A 24 -2.64 -2.99 -3.80
N VAL A 25 -1.98 -1.91 -4.22
CA VAL A 25 -2.40 -1.16 -5.41
C VAL A 25 -2.38 -2.04 -6.66
N ILE A 26 -1.52 -3.07 -6.68
CA ILE A 26 -1.46 -4.07 -7.74
C ILE A 26 -2.23 -5.32 -7.36
N MET A 27 -2.16 -5.75 -6.10
CA MET A 27 -2.80 -6.98 -5.68
C MET A 27 -4.32 -6.94 -5.81
N ILE A 28 -4.97 -5.81 -5.53
CA ILE A 28 -6.43 -5.70 -5.67
C ILE A 28 -6.89 -5.99 -7.11
N PRO A 29 -6.42 -5.25 -8.16
CA PRO A 29 -6.84 -5.55 -9.52
C PRO A 29 -6.36 -6.93 -9.99
N LEU A 30 -5.19 -7.40 -9.56
CA LEU A 30 -4.72 -8.74 -9.94
C LEU A 30 -5.56 -9.86 -9.31
N MET A 31 -5.97 -9.75 -8.04
CA MET A 31 -6.81 -10.75 -7.39
C MET A 31 -8.26 -10.75 -7.93
N LEU A 32 -8.76 -9.61 -8.40
CA LEU A 32 -10.07 -9.54 -9.06
C LEU A 32 -10.05 -10.14 -10.47
N THR A 33 -8.88 -10.21 -11.12
CA THR A 33 -8.80 -10.54 -12.57
C THR A 33 -8.09 -11.85 -12.85
N VAL A 34 -6.98 -12.16 -12.17
CA VAL A 34 -6.16 -13.34 -12.45
C VAL A 34 -6.87 -14.65 -12.06
N PRO A 35 -7.44 -14.81 -10.86
CA PRO A 35 -8.11 -16.07 -10.49
C PRO A 35 -9.23 -16.48 -11.46
N PRO A 36 -10.12 -15.58 -11.92
CA PRO A 36 -11.08 -15.91 -12.98
C PRO A 36 -10.42 -16.33 -14.29
N LEU A 37 -9.34 -15.66 -14.70
CA LEU A 37 -8.64 -15.94 -15.97
C LEU A 37 -7.99 -17.32 -16.00
N VAL A 38 -7.50 -17.81 -14.86
CA VAL A 38 -6.88 -19.14 -14.76
C VAL A 38 -7.87 -20.23 -14.32
N GLY A 39 -9.18 -19.93 -14.31
CA GLY A 39 -10.22 -20.87 -13.89
C GLY A 39 -10.16 -21.26 -12.40
N ALA A 40 -9.50 -20.44 -11.58
CA ALA A 40 -9.25 -20.73 -10.17
C ALA A 40 -10.38 -20.31 -9.22
N GLY A 41 -11.43 -19.65 -9.73
CA GLY A 41 -12.57 -19.12 -8.98
C GLY A 41 -12.67 -17.59 -9.06
N VAL A 42 -13.77 -17.03 -8.56
CA VAL A 42 -14.02 -15.58 -8.50
C VAL A 42 -13.89 -15.12 -7.05
N LEU A 43 -13.23 -13.99 -6.83
CA LEU A 43 -13.12 -13.33 -5.53
C LEU A 43 -13.92 -12.03 -5.55
N THR A 44 -14.66 -11.79 -4.48
CA THR A 44 -15.39 -10.53 -4.27
C THR A 44 -14.44 -9.42 -3.80
N MET A 45 -14.83 -8.16 -3.98
CA MET A 45 -14.03 -7.02 -3.52
C MET A 45 -13.75 -7.06 -2.01
N LYS A 46 -14.72 -7.51 -1.19
CA LYS A 46 -14.52 -7.69 0.26
C LYS A 46 -13.48 -8.75 0.58
N GLU A 47 -13.51 -9.91 -0.10
CA GLU A 47 -12.52 -10.97 0.08
C GLU A 47 -11.12 -10.51 -0.35
N VAL A 48 -11.02 -9.86 -1.51
CA VAL A 48 -9.76 -9.30 -2.00
C VAL A 48 -9.22 -8.27 -1.03
N ALA A 49 -10.07 -7.36 -0.53
CA ALA A 49 -9.70 -6.37 0.48
C ALA A 49 -9.19 -7.00 1.78
N GLY A 50 -9.83 -8.08 2.24
CA GLY A 50 -9.38 -8.82 3.42
C GLY A 50 -8.02 -9.49 3.20
N LEU A 51 -7.87 -10.22 2.09
CA LEU A 51 -6.64 -10.92 1.74
C LEU A 51 -5.48 -9.96 1.50
N SER A 52 -5.71 -8.85 0.81
CA SER A 52 -4.68 -7.83 0.57
C SER A 52 -4.25 -7.18 1.87
N MET A 53 -5.15 -6.91 2.81
CA MET A 53 -4.77 -6.26 4.08
C MET A 53 -3.81 -7.12 4.91
N VAL A 54 -4.09 -8.43 5.00
CA VAL A 54 -3.21 -9.40 5.67
C VAL A 54 -1.88 -9.57 4.92
N GLN A 55 -1.94 -9.62 3.59
CA GLN A 55 -0.74 -9.67 2.76
C GLN A 55 0.15 -8.42 2.93
N VAL A 56 -0.46 -7.23 3.01
CA VAL A 56 0.23 -5.98 3.27
C VAL A 56 0.89 -6.02 4.64
N LEU A 57 0.17 -6.43 5.69
CA LEU A 57 0.70 -6.54 7.05
C LEU A 57 2.03 -7.32 7.07
N VAL A 58 2.03 -8.50 6.45
CA VAL A 58 3.20 -9.38 6.40
C VAL A 58 4.31 -8.85 5.50
N SER A 59 3.97 -8.35 4.31
CA SER A 59 4.99 -7.82 3.38
C SER A 59 5.65 -6.54 3.92
N SER A 60 4.89 -5.68 4.60
CA SER A 60 5.38 -4.42 5.13
C SER A 60 6.32 -4.60 6.33
N ILE A 61 6.01 -5.50 7.27
CA ILE A 61 6.97 -5.82 8.35
C ILE A 61 8.25 -6.45 7.77
N SER A 62 8.10 -7.37 6.82
CA SER A 62 9.23 -8.06 6.19
C SER A 62 10.16 -7.08 5.44
N GLY A 63 9.58 -6.16 4.66
CA GLY A 63 10.33 -5.11 3.95
C GLY A 63 10.92 -4.06 4.89
N MET A 64 10.18 -3.65 5.92
CA MET A 64 10.61 -2.62 6.88
C MET A 64 11.91 -3.01 7.58
N ILE A 65 12.08 -4.27 7.98
CA ILE A 65 13.29 -4.77 8.65
C ILE A 65 14.55 -4.44 7.84
N ILE A 66 14.47 -4.58 6.51
CA ILE A 66 15.60 -4.34 5.61
C ILE A 66 15.87 -2.85 5.44
N HIS A 67 14.84 -2.00 5.38
CA HIS A 67 15.00 -0.55 5.27
C HIS A 67 15.47 0.10 6.58
N LYS A 68 14.98 -0.38 7.74
CA LYS A 68 15.39 0.07 9.08
C LYS A 68 16.89 -0.09 9.29
N LYS A 69 17.47 -1.19 8.81
CA LYS A 69 18.91 -1.46 8.90
C LYS A 69 19.80 -0.43 8.18
N ASN A 70 19.26 0.40 7.28
CA ASN A 70 20.04 1.42 6.54
C ASN A 70 19.56 2.86 6.78
N ASN A 71 18.97 3.15 7.95
CA ASN A 71 18.61 4.52 8.37
C ASN A 71 17.64 5.28 7.44
N PHE A 72 16.85 4.58 6.61
CA PHE A 72 15.80 5.19 5.79
C PHE A 72 14.45 5.32 6.52
N VAL A 73 14.41 5.09 7.83
CA VAL A 73 13.18 5.12 8.63
C VAL A 73 13.26 6.29 9.60
N ASN A 74 12.40 7.29 9.42
CA ASN A 74 12.26 8.39 10.36
C ASN A 74 11.18 8.03 11.40
N GLY A 75 11.59 7.77 12.64
CA GLY A 75 10.69 7.35 13.72
C GLY A 75 9.61 8.39 14.09
N LYS A 76 9.92 9.69 14.00
CA LYS A 76 8.94 10.75 14.30
C LYS A 76 7.83 10.76 13.24
N VAL A 77 8.19 10.79 11.96
CA VAL A 77 7.23 10.75 10.85
C VAL A 77 6.43 9.44 10.86
N LEU A 78 7.11 8.32 11.12
CA LEU A 78 6.49 7.00 11.27
C LEU A 78 5.37 7.01 12.31
N LEU A 79 5.64 7.49 13.52
CA LEU A 79 4.67 7.45 14.60
C LEU A 79 3.55 8.48 14.41
N SER A 80 3.90 9.69 13.96
CA SER A 80 2.91 10.76 13.79
C SER A 80 1.88 10.49 12.70
N ILE A 81 2.24 9.75 11.66
CA ILE A 81 1.28 9.31 10.64
C ILE A 81 0.74 7.91 10.97
N GLY A 82 1.59 7.02 11.50
CA GLY A 82 1.26 5.61 11.70
C GLY A 82 0.25 5.35 12.81
N ILE A 83 0.31 6.09 13.93
CA ILE A 83 -0.67 5.95 15.01
C ILE A 83 -2.09 6.34 14.54
N PRO A 84 -2.35 7.55 14.01
CA PRO A 84 -3.69 7.89 13.53
C PRO A 84 -4.12 6.99 12.37
N MET A 85 -3.18 6.60 11.50
CA MET A 85 -3.46 5.65 10.43
C MET A 85 -3.91 4.28 10.96
N GLY A 86 -3.29 3.77 12.02
CA GLY A 86 -3.72 2.52 12.65
C GLY A 86 -5.14 2.60 13.23
N ILE A 87 -5.41 3.65 14.02
CA ILE A 87 -6.73 3.84 14.65
C ILE A 87 -7.84 3.97 13.60
N CYS A 88 -7.60 4.81 12.58
CA CYS A 88 -8.57 5.02 11.51
C CYS A 88 -8.68 3.80 10.57
N ALA A 89 -7.60 3.04 10.36
CA ALA A 89 -7.64 1.82 9.55
C ALA A 89 -8.48 0.71 10.17
N LEU A 90 -8.42 0.53 11.50
CA LEU A 90 -9.34 -0.37 12.20
C LEU A 90 -10.79 0.03 11.95
N SER A 91 -11.09 1.32 12.12
CA SER A 91 -12.43 1.86 11.95
C SER A 91 -12.93 1.65 10.50
N GLY A 92 -12.13 2.05 9.51
CA GLY A 92 -12.48 1.87 8.09
C GLY A 92 -12.64 0.40 7.72
N ALA A 93 -11.75 -0.47 8.19
CA ALA A 93 -11.84 -1.91 7.95
C ALA A 93 -13.12 -2.51 8.55
N TYR A 94 -13.50 -2.13 9.77
CA TYR A 94 -14.73 -2.60 10.40
C TYR A 94 -15.98 -2.07 9.68
N PHE A 95 -16.03 -0.79 9.33
CA PHE A 95 -17.18 -0.21 8.62
C PHE A 95 -17.32 -0.71 7.18
N SER A 96 -16.24 -1.24 6.59
CA SER A 96 -16.28 -1.78 5.22
C SER A 96 -17.29 -2.91 5.00
N GLN A 97 -17.73 -3.59 6.07
CA GLN A 97 -18.74 -4.63 5.97
C GLN A 97 -20.11 -4.10 5.52
N TYR A 98 -20.42 -2.84 5.84
CA TYR A 98 -21.68 -2.18 5.48
C TYR A 98 -21.68 -1.61 4.07
N PHE A 99 -20.52 -1.44 3.45
CA PHE A 99 -20.43 -0.96 2.07
C PHE A 99 -20.64 -2.08 1.06
N GLU A 100 -21.23 -1.76 -0.07
CA GLU A 100 -21.29 -2.67 -1.21
C GLU A 100 -19.91 -2.84 -1.87
N ASN A 101 -19.70 -3.99 -2.53
CA ASN A 101 -18.48 -4.28 -3.27
C ASN A 101 -18.16 -3.18 -4.30
N ARG A 102 -19.20 -2.67 -4.99
CA ARG A 102 -19.06 -1.62 -6.00
C ARG A 102 -18.62 -0.29 -5.39
N THR A 103 -19.16 0.08 -4.23
CA THR A 103 -18.76 1.30 -3.50
C THR A 103 -17.29 1.24 -3.09
N LEU A 104 -16.84 0.11 -2.54
CA LEU A 104 -15.43 -0.09 -2.18
C LEU A 104 -14.51 -0.01 -3.41
N LEU A 105 -14.92 -0.57 -4.55
CA LEU A 105 -14.17 -0.49 -5.80
C LEU A 105 -14.08 0.93 -6.34
N ILE A 106 -15.18 1.71 -6.29
CA ILE A 106 -15.20 3.12 -6.70
C ILE A 106 -14.29 3.95 -5.79
N VAL A 107 -14.37 3.75 -4.48
CA VAL A 107 -13.48 4.43 -3.51
C VAL A 107 -12.02 4.10 -3.82
N PHE A 108 -11.69 2.84 -4.07
CA PHE A 108 -10.35 2.45 -4.50
C PHE A 108 -9.92 3.16 -5.80
N GLY A 109 -10.78 3.16 -6.82
CA GLY A 109 -10.52 3.79 -8.11
C GLY A 109 -10.19 5.28 -7.98
N PHE A 110 -10.93 6.01 -7.13
CA PHE A 110 -10.61 7.41 -6.83
C PHE A 110 -9.29 7.57 -6.07
N LEU A 111 -9.01 6.74 -5.07
CA LEU A 111 -7.73 6.82 -4.32
C LEU A 111 -6.53 6.60 -5.24
N VAL A 112 -6.60 5.61 -6.15
CA VAL A 112 -5.52 5.32 -7.09
C VAL A 112 -5.38 6.44 -8.11
N LEU A 113 -6.49 7.02 -8.59
CA LEU A 113 -6.47 8.17 -9.48
C LEU A 113 -5.82 9.40 -8.81
N ILE A 114 -6.20 9.69 -7.56
CA ILE A 114 -5.59 10.78 -6.79
C ILE A 114 -4.09 10.54 -6.61
N ALA A 115 -3.70 9.33 -6.21
CA ALA A 115 -2.29 8.96 -6.07
C ALA A 115 -1.51 9.15 -7.39
N PHE A 116 -2.10 8.76 -8.52
CA PHE A 116 -1.53 8.95 -9.84
C PHE A 116 -1.30 10.43 -10.18
N ILE A 117 -2.34 11.26 -10.00
CA ILE A 117 -2.26 12.71 -10.26
C ILE A 117 -1.19 13.35 -9.39
N MET A 118 -1.13 13.01 -8.10
CA MET A 118 -0.11 13.55 -7.18
C MET A 118 1.32 13.16 -7.59
N LEU A 119 1.51 11.94 -8.09
CA LEU A 119 2.81 11.49 -8.60
C LEU A 119 3.21 12.18 -9.90
N LEU A 120 2.25 12.53 -10.76
CA LEU A 120 2.49 13.31 -11.98
C LEU A 120 2.91 14.75 -11.65
N LEU A 121 2.17 15.40 -10.75
CA LEU A 121 2.37 16.81 -10.41
C LEU A 121 3.66 17.09 -9.63
N LYS A 122 4.32 16.04 -9.11
CA LYS A 122 5.59 16.24 -8.41
C LYS A 122 6.67 16.73 -9.37
N LYS A 123 7.24 17.92 -9.12
CA LYS A 123 8.47 18.34 -9.79
C LYS A 123 9.65 17.54 -9.23
N GLU A 124 10.55 17.05 -10.09
CA GLU A 124 11.84 16.54 -9.62
C GLU A 124 12.57 17.70 -8.96
N GLN A 125 12.73 17.64 -7.64
CA GLN A 125 13.71 18.47 -6.96
C GLN A 125 15.06 17.83 -7.24
N ASN A 126 15.92 18.56 -7.95
CA ASN A 126 17.34 18.26 -8.00
C ASN A 126 17.87 18.41 -6.57
N GLU A 127 17.93 17.31 -5.82
CA GLU A 127 18.66 17.27 -4.56
C GLU A 127 20.13 17.49 -4.91
N LEU A 128 20.64 18.70 -4.68
CA LEU A 128 22.07 19.00 -4.80
C LEU A 128 22.83 18.09 -3.82
N PRO A 129 23.90 17.39 -4.24
CA PRO A 129 24.67 16.55 -3.33
C PRO A 129 25.30 17.42 -2.24
N GLY A 130 24.90 17.21 -0.98
CA GLY A 130 25.55 17.82 0.18
C GLY A 130 24.81 18.98 0.85
N GLU A 131 23.59 19.34 0.44
CA GLU A 131 22.75 20.17 1.31
C GLU A 131 22.42 19.37 2.59
N PRO A 132 22.68 19.91 3.80
CA PRO A 132 22.14 19.31 5.00
C PRO A 132 20.64 19.24 4.77
N VAL A 133 20.09 18.04 4.89
CA VAL A 133 18.65 17.80 4.78
C VAL A 133 17.99 18.86 5.65
N GLU A 134 17.45 19.92 5.02
CA GLU A 134 16.82 21.03 5.74
C GLU A 134 15.97 20.38 6.81
N GLU A 135 16.16 20.76 8.08
CA GLU A 135 15.34 20.25 9.16
C GLU A 135 13.90 20.29 8.68
N PHE A 136 13.34 19.11 8.33
CA PHE A 136 12.01 19.07 7.75
C PHE A 136 11.14 19.83 8.73
N LYS A 137 10.51 20.91 8.26
CA LYS A 137 9.54 21.66 9.06
C LYS A 137 8.37 20.72 9.28
N PHE A 138 8.54 19.84 10.26
CA PHE A 138 7.68 18.73 10.56
C PHE A 138 6.40 19.32 11.13
N ARG A 139 5.37 19.37 10.29
CA ARG A 139 4.06 19.85 10.72
C ARG A 139 3.27 18.65 11.23
N LEU A 140 3.13 18.59 12.55
CA LEU A 140 2.41 17.52 13.23
C LEU A 140 0.95 17.41 12.75
N ILE A 141 0.26 18.55 12.61
CA ILE A 141 -1.16 18.59 12.23
C ILE A 141 -1.43 17.98 10.85
N PRO A 142 -0.78 18.40 9.74
CA PRO A 142 -0.92 17.74 8.44
C PRO A 142 -0.58 16.24 8.47
N SER A 143 0.44 15.85 9.24
CA SER A 143 0.85 14.44 9.34
C SER A 143 -0.25 13.58 9.99
N LEU A 144 -0.86 14.09 11.05
CA LEU A 144 -1.98 13.43 11.74
C LEU A 144 -3.20 13.29 10.82
N LEU A 145 -3.56 14.36 10.11
CA LEU A 145 -4.71 14.38 9.19
C LEU A 145 -4.50 13.43 8.01
N ILE A 146 -3.29 13.41 7.42
CA ILE A 146 -2.92 12.47 6.36
C ILE A 146 -3.06 11.03 6.87
N GLY A 147 -2.51 10.73 8.05
CA GLY A 147 -2.61 9.39 8.64
C GLY A 147 -4.05 8.97 8.86
N ALA A 148 -4.87 9.83 9.47
CA ALA A 148 -6.27 9.54 9.74
C ALA A 148 -7.08 9.30 8.45
N PHE A 149 -6.95 10.20 7.46
CA PHE A 149 -7.66 10.11 6.19
C PHE A 149 -7.25 8.86 5.39
N VAL A 150 -5.94 8.65 5.22
CA VAL A 150 -5.40 7.49 4.50
C VAL A 150 -5.74 6.19 5.23
N GLY A 151 -5.68 6.18 6.56
CA GLY A 151 -6.04 5.04 7.40
C GLY A 151 -7.49 4.63 7.18
N PHE A 152 -8.43 5.55 7.32
CA PHE A 152 -9.85 5.25 7.14
C PHE A 152 -10.17 4.75 5.72
N MET A 153 -9.72 5.50 4.71
CA MET A 153 -10.01 5.19 3.31
C MET A 153 -9.35 3.87 2.89
N SER A 154 -8.08 3.67 3.23
CA SER A 154 -7.37 2.46 2.87
C SER A 154 -7.73 1.26 3.73
N GLY A 155 -8.14 1.45 4.98
CA GLY A 155 -8.68 0.38 5.83
C GLY A 155 -9.98 -0.16 5.25
N SER A 156 -10.84 0.73 4.77
CA SER A 156 -12.10 0.36 4.11
C SER A 156 -11.87 -0.52 2.88
N VAL A 157 -10.97 -0.08 2.00
CA VAL A 157 -10.62 -0.76 0.76
C VAL A 157 -9.70 -1.97 0.96
N GLY A 158 -9.05 -2.10 2.12
CA GLY A 158 -8.12 -3.20 2.42
C GLY A 158 -6.74 -3.05 1.78
N ALA A 159 -6.36 -1.83 1.38
CA ALA A 159 -5.14 -1.60 0.59
C ALA A 159 -3.89 -1.22 1.41
N GLY A 160 -3.98 -1.14 2.73
CA GLY A 160 -2.88 -0.73 3.63
C GLY A 160 -2.28 0.66 3.43
N GLY A 161 -2.62 1.40 2.36
CA GLY A 161 -2.52 2.85 2.23
C GLY A 161 -1.22 3.37 1.65
N GLY A 162 -0.22 2.52 1.43
CA GLY A 162 1.12 2.97 1.02
C GLY A 162 1.15 3.69 -0.33
N PHE A 163 0.30 3.30 -1.29
CA PHE A 163 0.28 3.89 -2.64
C PHE A 163 -0.18 5.34 -2.67
N ILE A 164 -1.06 5.74 -1.76
CA ILE A 164 -1.51 7.12 -1.61
C ILE A 164 -0.68 7.87 -0.56
N LEU A 165 -0.18 7.16 0.45
CA LEU A 165 0.68 7.72 1.48
C LEU A 165 2.01 8.24 0.91
N ILE A 166 2.66 7.48 0.01
CA ILE A 166 3.92 7.90 -0.61
C ILE A 166 3.78 9.25 -1.33
N PRO A 167 2.84 9.45 -2.27
CA PRO A 167 2.66 10.75 -2.90
C PRO A 167 2.32 11.85 -1.89
N LEU A 168 1.50 11.59 -0.87
CA LEU A 168 1.19 12.57 0.18
C LEU A 168 2.46 12.99 0.95
N MET A 169 3.27 12.04 1.39
CA MET A 169 4.52 12.34 2.10
C MET A 169 5.49 13.15 1.26
N VAL A 170 5.55 12.85 -0.03
CA VAL A 170 6.55 13.42 -0.92
C VAL A 170 6.10 14.79 -1.47
N THR A 171 4.81 14.99 -1.73
CA THR A 171 4.29 16.25 -2.30
C THR A 171 3.85 17.23 -1.22
N VAL A 172 3.17 16.75 -0.17
CA VAL A 172 2.62 17.60 0.90
C VAL A 172 3.64 17.80 2.01
N LEU A 173 4.26 16.71 2.48
CA LEU A 173 5.24 16.78 3.58
C LEU A 173 6.69 16.98 3.10
N LYS A 174 6.92 16.95 1.78
CA LYS A 174 8.23 17.13 1.12
C LYS A 174 9.32 16.21 1.66
N VAL A 175 8.95 15.00 2.08
CA VAL A 175 9.91 13.99 2.57
C VAL A 175 10.66 13.38 1.36
N PRO A 176 11.99 13.15 1.45
CA PRO A 176 12.79 12.58 0.37
C PRO A 176 12.28 11.19 0.02
N MET A 177 12.37 10.83 -1.25
CA MET A 177 11.81 9.56 -1.74
C MET A 177 12.38 8.35 -1.00
N LYS A 178 13.70 8.28 -0.77
CA LYS A 178 14.32 7.12 -0.09
C LYS A 178 13.84 6.97 1.36
N VAL A 179 13.73 8.09 2.09
CA VAL A 179 13.20 8.11 3.46
C VAL A 179 11.71 7.78 3.47
N THR A 180 10.96 8.28 2.49
CA THR A 180 9.53 7.98 2.33
C THR A 180 9.30 6.49 2.17
N VAL A 181 10.01 5.82 1.25
CA VAL A 181 9.84 4.38 0.98
C VAL A 181 10.10 3.53 2.23
N GLY A 182 11.15 3.86 3.00
CA GLY A 182 11.46 3.15 4.23
C GLY A 182 10.45 3.43 5.35
N THR A 183 10.09 4.70 5.53
CA THR A 183 9.16 5.14 6.59
C THR A 183 7.73 4.68 6.29
N SER A 184 7.29 4.69 5.04
CA SER A 184 5.95 4.26 4.63
C SER A 184 5.70 2.80 4.93
N LEU A 185 6.69 1.90 4.77
CA LEU A 185 6.55 0.49 5.15
C LEU A 185 6.16 0.32 6.62
N GLY A 186 6.74 1.13 7.51
CA GLY A 186 6.36 1.09 8.93
C GLY A 186 4.99 1.69 9.20
N ILE A 187 4.62 2.78 8.52
CA ILE A 187 3.31 3.41 8.68
C ILE A 187 2.22 2.45 8.19
N VAL A 188 2.43 1.87 7.01
CA VAL A 188 1.57 0.86 6.39
C VAL A 188 1.47 -0.39 7.25
N PHE A 189 2.56 -0.83 7.90
CA PHE A 189 2.50 -1.92 8.86
C PHE A 189 1.52 -1.64 10.01
N LEU A 190 1.56 -0.45 10.62
CA LEU A 190 0.63 -0.09 11.70
C LEU A 190 -0.83 -0.03 11.22
N GLY A 191 -1.06 0.54 10.04
CA GLY A 191 -2.39 0.56 9.40
C GLY A 191 -2.89 -0.84 9.01
N ALA A 192 -2.01 -1.69 8.46
CA ALA A 192 -2.35 -3.03 8.04
C ALA A 192 -2.55 -3.99 9.23
N LEU A 193 -1.87 -3.77 10.36
CA LEU A 193 -2.05 -4.56 11.58
C LEU A 193 -3.47 -4.40 12.10
N THR A 194 -3.84 -3.16 12.37
CA THR A 194 -5.16 -2.75 12.87
C THR A 194 -6.27 -2.99 11.85
N GLY A 195 -6.03 -2.71 10.58
CA GLY A 195 -6.99 -2.99 9.51
C GLY A 195 -7.19 -4.48 9.25
N SER A 196 -6.15 -5.32 9.38
CA SER A 196 -6.31 -6.78 9.29
C SER A 196 -7.17 -7.31 10.43
N ILE A 197 -6.99 -6.79 11.65
CA ILE A 197 -7.87 -7.11 12.78
C ILE A 197 -9.32 -6.77 12.41
N GLY A 198 -9.59 -5.56 11.90
CA GLY A 198 -10.94 -5.17 11.46
C GLY A 198 -11.52 -6.09 10.38
N LYS A 199 -10.72 -6.46 9.37
CA LYS A 199 -11.16 -7.37 8.28
C LYS A 199 -11.42 -8.80 8.75
N ILE A 200 -10.62 -9.31 9.69
CA ILE A 200 -10.82 -10.63 10.30
C ILE A 200 -12.10 -10.63 11.15
N LEU A 201 -12.30 -9.59 11.97
CA LEU A 201 -13.51 -9.44 12.79
C LEU A 201 -14.78 -9.35 11.95
N SER A 202 -14.72 -8.70 10.78
CA SER A 202 -15.82 -8.63 9.82
C SER A 202 -15.95 -9.87 8.91
N MET A 203 -15.20 -10.96 9.18
CA MET A 203 -15.22 -12.21 8.39
C MET A 203 -14.96 -12.03 6.89
N GLN A 204 -14.18 -11.02 6.51
CA GLN A 204 -13.84 -10.72 5.11
C GLN A 204 -12.58 -11.47 4.64
N VAL A 205 -11.94 -12.26 5.51
CA VAL A 205 -10.68 -12.94 5.24
C VAL A 205 -10.90 -14.44 5.14
N GLY A 206 -10.68 -15.01 3.95
CA GLY A 206 -10.59 -16.46 3.77
C GLY A 206 -9.31 -17.00 4.43
N LEU A 207 -9.43 -17.59 5.63
CA LEU A 207 -8.28 -18.07 6.42
C LEU A 207 -7.40 -19.08 5.66
N VAL A 208 -7.98 -19.89 4.78
CA VAL A 208 -7.22 -20.84 3.95
C VAL A 208 -6.51 -20.10 2.81
N MET A 209 -7.14 -19.08 2.23
CA MET A 209 -6.62 -18.31 1.09
C MET A 209 -5.49 -17.36 1.48
N MET A 210 -5.43 -16.89 2.73
CA MET A 210 -4.35 -15.99 3.17
C MET A 210 -3.00 -16.71 3.33
N VAL A 211 -2.99 -18.01 3.65
CA VAL A 211 -1.75 -18.78 3.88
C VAL A 211 -0.78 -18.73 2.69
N PRO A 212 -1.19 -19.09 1.45
CA PRO A 212 -0.28 -19.02 0.31
C PRO A 212 0.20 -17.58 0.02
N LEU A 213 -0.64 -16.57 0.26
CA LEU A 213 -0.26 -15.16 0.08
C LEU A 213 0.84 -14.74 1.05
N ILE A 214 0.70 -15.11 2.32
CA ILE A 214 1.67 -14.83 3.38
C ILE A 214 3.01 -15.51 3.04
N LEU A 215 2.97 -16.81 2.71
CA LEU A 215 4.16 -17.59 2.42
C LEU A 215 4.94 -17.05 1.21
N GLY A 216 4.24 -16.62 0.15
CA GLY A 216 4.88 -15.97 -1.00
C GLY A 216 5.42 -14.57 -0.66
N SER A 217 4.68 -13.80 0.14
CA SER A 217 5.01 -12.39 0.37
C SER A 217 6.25 -12.16 1.22
N ILE A 218 6.53 -13.02 2.19
CA ILE A 218 7.66 -12.84 3.13
C ILE A 218 9.01 -12.79 2.38
N PRO A 219 9.44 -13.84 1.67
CA PRO A 219 10.74 -13.84 1.00
C PRO A 219 10.78 -12.82 -0.14
N ALA A 220 9.68 -12.64 -0.85
CA ALA A 220 9.60 -11.70 -1.96
C ALA A 220 9.76 -10.24 -1.50
N ALA A 221 9.12 -9.84 -0.40
CA ALA A 221 9.27 -8.51 0.17
C ALA A 221 10.70 -8.21 0.60
N GLN A 222 11.42 -9.21 1.11
CA GLN A 222 12.83 -9.05 1.45
C GLN A 222 13.70 -8.82 0.20
N LEU A 223 13.46 -9.60 -0.85
CA LEU A 223 14.16 -9.45 -2.12
C LEU A 223 13.86 -8.08 -2.76
N GLY A 224 12.60 -7.66 -2.77
CA GLY A 224 12.17 -6.35 -3.26
C GLY A 224 12.87 -5.21 -2.51
N ALA A 225 12.90 -5.27 -1.18
CA ALA A 225 13.56 -4.26 -0.35
C ALA A 225 15.08 -4.22 -0.57
N LYS A 226 15.74 -5.36 -0.84
CA LYS A 226 17.16 -5.39 -1.24
C LYS A 226 17.38 -4.72 -2.60
N CYS A 227 16.52 -5.00 -3.58
CA CYS A 227 16.56 -4.38 -4.90
C CYS A 227 16.34 -2.87 -4.84
N SER A 228 15.39 -2.41 -3.99
CA SER A 228 15.05 -1.00 -3.81
C SER A 228 16.28 -0.13 -3.51
N LYS A 229 17.21 -0.65 -2.71
CA LYS A 229 18.46 0.06 -2.33
C LYS A 229 19.34 0.42 -3.52
N ARG A 230 19.32 -0.39 -4.57
CA ARG A 230 20.16 -0.20 -5.77
C ARG A 230 19.52 0.74 -6.78
N LEU A 231 18.25 1.07 -6.60
CA LEU A 231 17.52 1.94 -7.52
C LEU A 231 17.70 3.41 -7.15
N LYS A 232 17.75 4.25 -8.19
CA LYS A 232 17.72 5.70 -8.01
C LYS A 232 16.32 6.13 -7.53
N PRO A 233 16.21 7.21 -6.75
CA PRO A 233 14.91 7.75 -6.31
C PRO A 233 13.94 7.99 -7.48
N THR A 234 14.46 8.51 -8.59
CA THR A 234 13.73 8.72 -9.85
C THR A 234 13.18 7.41 -10.40
N THR A 235 13.97 6.32 -10.42
CA THR A 235 13.52 5.01 -10.89
C THR A 235 12.39 4.44 -10.03
N ILE A 236 12.50 4.54 -8.70
CA ILE A 236 11.44 4.10 -7.78
C ILE A 236 10.15 4.88 -8.05
N ARG A 237 10.26 6.21 -8.23
CA ARG A 237 9.12 7.07 -8.56
C ARG A 237 8.48 6.68 -9.88
N TYR A 238 9.25 6.49 -10.95
CA TYR A 238 8.73 6.10 -12.25
C TYR A 238 8.06 4.73 -12.21
N LEU A 239 8.66 3.75 -11.53
CA LEU A 239 8.06 2.42 -11.37
C LEU A 239 6.71 2.52 -10.63
N LEU A 240 6.66 3.30 -9.55
CA LEU A 240 5.42 3.58 -8.83
C LEU A 240 4.36 4.22 -9.74
N LEU A 241 4.74 5.22 -10.53
CA LEU A 241 3.84 5.92 -11.45
C LEU A 241 3.24 4.97 -12.49
N VAL A 242 4.06 4.14 -13.12
CA VAL A 242 3.60 3.13 -14.11
C VAL A 242 2.63 2.13 -13.47
N ILE A 243 2.95 1.66 -12.26
CA ILE A 243 2.12 0.71 -11.52
C ILE A 243 0.76 1.31 -11.14
N VAL A 244 0.78 2.53 -10.59
CA VAL A 244 -0.45 3.20 -10.16
C VAL A 244 -1.31 3.54 -11.37
N PHE A 245 -0.70 3.95 -12.49
CA PHE A 245 -1.40 4.16 -13.75
C PHE A 245 -2.08 2.88 -14.26
N ALA A 246 -1.34 1.77 -14.34
CA ALA A 246 -1.88 0.50 -14.79
C ALA A 246 -3.04 0.02 -13.91
N SER A 247 -2.92 0.19 -12.59
CA SER A 247 -3.98 -0.09 -11.63
C SER A 247 -5.20 0.82 -11.85
N ALA A 248 -5.01 2.14 -11.98
CA ALA A 248 -6.08 3.09 -12.24
C ALA A 248 -6.84 2.74 -13.52
N ALA A 249 -6.12 2.54 -14.62
CA ALA A 249 -6.71 2.17 -15.90
C ALA A 249 -7.54 0.88 -15.78
N LYS A 250 -7.00 -0.13 -15.08
CA LYS A 250 -7.70 -1.41 -14.93
C LYS A 250 -8.96 -1.30 -14.06
N VAL A 251 -8.89 -0.59 -12.94
CA VAL A 251 -10.01 -0.41 -12.01
C VAL A 251 -11.12 0.40 -12.66
N TRP A 252 -10.78 1.50 -13.34
CA TRP A 252 -11.78 2.32 -14.04
C TRP A 252 -12.43 1.57 -15.21
N TRP A 253 -11.66 0.78 -15.94
CA TRP A 253 -12.22 -0.11 -16.96
C TRP A 253 -13.25 -1.08 -16.36
N GLN A 254 -12.94 -1.69 -15.21
CA GLN A 254 -13.85 -2.60 -14.52
C GLN A 254 -15.14 -1.88 -14.06
N ILE A 255 -15.01 -0.69 -13.48
CA ILE A 255 -16.16 0.13 -13.03
C ILE A 255 -17.08 0.50 -14.21
N LEU A 256 -16.50 0.93 -15.34
CA LEU A 256 -17.25 1.34 -16.54
C LEU A 256 -17.89 0.15 -17.26
N ALA A 257 -17.23 -1.00 -17.26
CA ALA A 257 -17.77 -2.23 -17.84
C ALA A 257 -18.89 -2.86 -16.99
N GLY A 258 -19.19 -2.33 -15.80
CA GLY A 258 -20.19 -2.87 -14.89
C GLY A 258 -19.83 -4.25 -14.33
N ARG A 259 -18.53 -4.56 -14.23
CA ARG A 259 -17.98 -5.83 -13.74
C ARG A 259 -17.27 -5.68 -12.39
#